data_AF-A0A482YDM4-F1
#
_entry.id   AF-A0A482YDM4-F1
#
_cell.length_a   1.000
_cell.length_b   1.000
_cell.length_c   1.000
_cell.angle_alpha   90.00
_cell.angle_beta   90.00
_cell.angle_gamma   90.00
#
_symmetry.space_group_name_H-M   'P 1'
#
loop_
_entity.id
_entity.type
_entity.pdbx_description
1 polymer ?
#
loop_
_entity_poly.entity_id
_entity_poly.type
_entity_poly.pdbx_seq_one_letter_code
_entity_poly.pdbx_strand_id
1 'polypeptide(L)' 'MSYSKLSKTTMFIILTIAGFTRDMSKTDLEDEVDREHLDDIEDGAGCVEIWEKLSDQRSDD' A
#
# COMPACT_ATOMS: atom_id res chain seq x y z
N MET A 1 20.83 28.59 -4.85
CA MET A 1 20.32 27.51 -3.99
C MET A 1 21.45 26.52 -3.71
N SER A 2 21.78 26.36 -2.43
CA SER A 2 23.06 25.81 -1.95
C SER A 2 22.94 24.30 -1.68
N TYR A 3 23.44 23.47 -2.59
CA TYR A 3 23.51 22.01 -2.42
C TYR A 3 24.83 21.55 -1.75
N SER A 4 25.69 22.49 -1.33
CA SER A 4 27.09 22.23 -0.95
C SER A 4 27.27 21.72 0.49
N LYS A 5 26.21 21.33 1.20
CA LYS A 5 26.29 20.77 2.57
C LYS A 5 25.41 19.55 2.82
N LEU A 6 24.95 18.84 1.78
CA LEU A 6 24.32 17.54 2.01
C LEU A 6 25.42 16.54 2.38
N SER A 7 25.61 16.29 3.68
CA SER A 7 26.57 15.31 4.18
C SER A 7 26.32 13.96 3.50
N LYS A 8 27.38 13.22 3.14
CA LYS A 8 27.28 11.88 2.53
C LYS A 8 26.38 10.95 3.35
N THR A 9 26.37 11.14 4.66
CA THR A 9 25.48 10.44 5.60
C THR A 9 24.01 10.77 5.38
N THR A 10 23.68 12.04 5.10
CA THR A 10 22.31 12.47 4.79
C THR A 10 21.82 11.86 3.49
N MET A 11 22.68 11.77 2.47
CA MET A 11 22.34 11.11 1.20
C MET A 11 22.14 9.60 1.38
N PHE A 12 22.97 8.95 2.21
CA PHE A 12 22.81 7.53 2.52
C PHE A 12 21.50 7.25 3.27
N ILE A 13 21.17 8.06 4.29
CA ILE A 13 19.91 7.92 5.04
C ILE A 13 18.69 8.06 4.10
N ILE A 14 18.70 9.06 3.21
CA ILE A 14 17.60 9.26 2.25
C ILE A 14 17.50 8.07 1.29
N LEU A 15 18.63 7.55 0.80
CA LEU A 15 18.66 6.40 -0.11
C LEU A 15 18.11 5.14 0.56
N THR A 16 18.46 4.89 1.82
CA THR A 16 17.99 3.72 2.58
C THR A 16 16.50 3.83 2.91
N ILE A 17 16.01 5.01 3.31
CA ILE A 17 14.59 5.24 3.58
C ILE A 17 13.77 5.09 2.30
N ALA A 18 14.19 5.74 1.21
CA ALA A 18 13.51 5.63 -0.08
C ALA A 18 13.54 4.20 -0.64
N GLY A 19 14.63 3.46 -0.42
CA GLY A 19 14.75 2.05 -0.78
C GLY A 19 13.82 1.15 0.04
N PHE A 20 13.75 1.38 1.35
CA PHE A 20 12.91 0.60 2.27
C PHE A 20 11.42 0.82 2.01
N THR A 21 10.97 2.06 1.79
CA THR A 21 9.57 2.34 1.43
C THR A 21 9.16 1.68 0.12
N ARG A 22 10.09 1.57 -0.83
CA ARG A 22 9.85 0.92 -2.12
C ARG A 22 9.74 -0.60 -2.00
N ASP A 23 10.45 -1.21 -1.06
CA ASP A 23 10.39 -2.65 -0.78
C ASP A 23 9.03 -3.04 -0.16
N MET A 24 8.53 -2.23 0.78
CA MET A 24 7.22 -2.44 1.43
C MET A 24 6.02 -2.30 0.48
N SER A 25 6.18 -1.63 -0.67
CA SER A 25 5.11 -1.44 -1.66
C SER A 25 5.10 -2.55 -2.72
N LYS A 26 6.08 -3.47 -2.74
CA LYS A 26 6.23 -4.46 -3.80
C LYS A 26 5.76 -5.85 -3.35
N THR A 27 4.49 -5.96 -2.98
CA THR A 27 3.74 -7.24 -2.91
C THR A 27 3.00 -7.56 -4.23
N ASP A 28 3.35 -6.86 -5.31
CA ASP A 28 2.69 -6.91 -6.63
C ASP A 28 2.94 -8.21 -7.44
N LEU A 29 3.50 -9.26 -6.83
CA LEU A 29 3.85 -10.51 -7.51
C LEU A 29 3.34 -11.78 -6.81
N GLU A 30 2.72 -11.67 -5.64
CA GLU A 30 2.18 -12.82 -4.90
C GLU A 30 0.64 -12.79 -4.74
N ASP A 31 -0.02 -11.69 -5.14
CA ASP A 31 -1.48 -11.47 -5.03
C ASP A 31 -2.24 -11.53 -6.38
N GLU A 32 -1.94 -12.50 -7.25
CA GLU A 32 -3.01 -13.08 -8.10
C GLU A 32 -3.85 -14.07 -7.27
N VAL A 33 -4.10 -13.69 -6.02
CA VAL A 33 -4.77 -14.48 -4.99
C VAL A 33 -6.14 -13.84 -4.85
N ASP A 34 -7.09 -14.40 -5.60
CA ASP A 34 -8.53 -14.34 -5.34
C ASP A 34 -9.06 -13.02 -4.73
N ARG A 35 -8.87 -11.92 -5.46
CA ARG A 35 -9.44 -10.60 -5.16
C ARG A 35 -10.82 -10.39 -5.77
N GLU A 36 -11.39 -11.43 -6.38
CA GLU A 36 -12.72 -11.39 -7.03
C GLU A 36 -13.81 -10.98 -6.03
N HIS A 37 -13.70 -11.43 -4.78
CA HIS A 37 -14.62 -11.03 -3.69
C HIS A 37 -14.55 -9.53 -3.30
N LEU A 38 -13.58 -8.79 -3.81
CA LEU A 38 -13.41 -7.35 -3.61
C LEU A 38 -13.70 -6.53 -4.88
N ASP A 39 -14.05 -7.16 -6.02
CA ASP A 39 -14.29 -6.44 -7.28
C ASP A 39 -15.52 -5.52 -7.22
N ASP A 40 -16.48 -5.83 -6.33
CA ASP A 40 -17.64 -4.98 -6.05
C ASP A 40 -17.34 -3.83 -5.07
N ILE A 41 -16.11 -3.75 -4.56
CA ILE A 41 -15.67 -2.71 -3.62
C ILE A 41 -14.85 -1.66 -4.38
N GLU A 42 -15.17 -0.39 -4.16
CA GLU A 42 -14.45 0.72 -4.78
C GLU A 42 -12.98 0.78 -4.32
N ASP A 43 -12.08 1.01 -5.28
CA ASP A 43 -10.66 1.21 -5.00
C ASP A 43 -10.45 2.38 -4.02
N GLY A 44 -9.85 2.08 -2.88
CA GLY A 44 -9.64 3.07 -1.82
C GLY A 44 -10.74 3.14 -0.76
N ALA A 45 -11.69 2.20 -0.77
CA ALA A 45 -12.63 2.00 0.34
C ALA A 45 -11.88 1.81 1.67
N GLY A 46 -12.37 2.48 2.71
CA GLY A 46 -11.84 2.34 4.07
C GLY A 46 -12.17 0.99 4.70
N CYS A 47 -11.44 0.63 5.75
CA CYS A 47 -11.62 -0.66 6.42
C CYS A 47 -13.05 -0.91 6.94
N VAL A 48 -13.74 0.16 7.37
CA VAL A 48 -15.13 0.07 7.84
C VAL A 48 -16.07 -0.21 6.68
N GLU A 49 -15.90 0.50 5.57
CA GLU A 49 -16.73 0.37 4.36
C GLU A 49 -16.61 -1.03 3.74
N ILE A 50 -15.38 -1.58 3.71
CA ILE A 50 -15.13 -2.97 3.29
C ILE A 50 -15.89 -3.96 4.19
N TRP A 51 -15.84 -3.76 5.51
CA TRP A 51 -16.49 -4.67 6.46
C TRP A 51 -18.01 -4.65 6.37
N GLU A 52 -18.61 -3.48 6.17
CA GLU A 52 -20.05 -3.34 5.94
C GLU A 52 -20.47 -4.09 4.67
N LYS A 53 -19.77 -3.87 3.55
CA LYS A 53 -20.05 -4.56 2.28
C LYS A 53 -19.97 -6.08 2.38
N LEU A 54 -18.92 -6.61 3.00
CA LEU A 54 -18.77 -8.06 3.19
C LEU A 54 -19.75 -8.64 4.21
N SER A 55 -20.29 -7.82 5.12
CA SER A 55 -21.27 -8.28 6.11
C SER A 55 -22.68 -8.34 5.53
N ASP A 56 -23.04 -7.40 4.66
CA ASP A 56 -24.29 -7.42 3.91
C ASP A 56 -24.34 -8.62 2.96
N GLN A 57 -23.28 -8.85 2.17
CA GLN A 57 -23.18 -10.02 1.27
C GLN A 57 -23.36 -11.35 2.00
N ARG A 58 -22.84 -11.48 3.23
CA ARG A 58 -23.00 -12.70 4.06
C ARG A 58 -24.38 -12.87 4.68
N SER A 59 -25.18 -11.80 4.71
CA SER A 59 -26.53 -11.80 5.28
C SER A 59 -27.60 -12.02 4.22
N ASP A 60 -27.27 -11.77 2.94
CA ASP A 60 -28.12 -11.98 1.77
C ASP A 60 -28.04 -13.42 1.21
N ASP A 61 -27.11 -14.24 1.71
CA ASP A 61 -26.97 -15.71 1.51
C ASP A 61 -27.75 -16.51 2.59
#